data_AF-A0A970SB34-F1
#
_entry.id   AF-A0A970SB34-F1
#
_cell.length_a   1.000
_cell.length_b   1.000
_cell.length_c   1.000
_cell.angle_alpha   90.00
_cell.angle_beta   90.00
_cell.angle_gamma   90.00
#
_symmetry.space_group_name_H-M   'P 1'
#
loop_
_entity.id
_entity.type
_entity.pdbx_description
1 polymer ?
#
loop_
_entity_poly.entity_id
_entity_poly.type
_entity_poly.pdbx_seq_one_letter_code
_entity_poly.pdbx_strand_id
1 'polypeptide(L)' 'MPLIDTHCHLDFPLLAANRDAVLQRARDAGVSRIVVPAYQPSDWPAVAALPKAHPGQ' A
#
# COMPACT_ATOMS: atom_id res chain seq x y z
N MET A 1 0.99 -20.58 0.50
CA MET A 1 2.04 -19.66 0.99
C MET A 1 1.49 -18.24 0.86
N PRO A 2 1.69 -17.36 1.85
CA PRO A 2 1.23 -15.97 1.75
C PRO A 2 1.93 -15.24 0.60
N LEU A 3 1.18 -14.50 -0.22
CA LEU A 3 1.75 -13.63 -1.25
C LEU A 3 2.20 -12.32 -0.62
N ILE A 4 3.32 -11.79 -1.11
CA ILE A 4 3.86 -10.48 -0.72
C ILE A 4 4.04 -9.68 -1.99
N ASP A 5 3.39 -8.53 -2.08
CA ASP A 5 3.70 -7.54 -3.11
C ASP A 5 4.95 -6.77 -2.66
N THR A 6 6.07 -7.03 -3.33
CA THR A 6 7.37 -6.47 -2.95
C THR A 6 7.58 -5.06 -3.46
N HIS A 7 6.73 -4.54 -4.35
CA HIS A 7 6.86 -3.21 -4.93
C HIS A 7 5.57 -2.73 -5.60
N CYS A 8 4.89 -1.76 -5.00
CA CYS A 8 3.80 -1.03 -5.67
C CYS A 8 3.72 0.44 -5.20
N HIS A 9 3.10 1.29 -6.02
CA HIS A 9 2.87 2.70 -5.68
C HIS A 9 1.45 2.93 -5.17
N LEU A 10 1.14 2.39 -3.99
CA LEU A 10 -0.15 2.62 -3.32
C LEU A 10 -0.29 4.08 -2.81
N ASP A 11 0.82 4.79 -2.71
CA ASP A 11 0.92 6.21 -2.42
C ASP A 11 0.47 7.10 -3.60
N PHE A 12 0.26 6.54 -4.79
CA PHE A 12 -0.10 7.30 -5.98
C PHE A 12 -1.42 8.08 -5.79
N PRO A 13 -1.47 9.40 -6.09
CA PRO A 13 -2.64 10.24 -5.79
C PRO A 13 -3.95 9.74 -6.39
N LEU A 14 -3.91 9.14 -7.58
CA LEU A 14 -5.12 8.60 -8.25
C LEU A 14 -5.76 7.44 -7.47
N LEU A 15 -5.01 6.77 -6.60
CA LEU A 15 -5.52 5.70 -5.76
C LEU A 15 -6.05 6.19 -4.41
N ALA A 16 -5.84 7.46 -4.04
CA ALA A 16 -6.17 7.96 -2.70
C ALA A 16 -7.63 7.72 -2.30
N ALA A 17 -8.58 7.98 -3.20
CA ALA A 17 -10.01 7.78 -2.94
C ALA A 17 -10.43 6.30 -2.89
N ASN A 18 -9.65 5.40 -3.48
CA ASN A 18 -10.00 3.99 -3.65
C ASN A 18 -9.05 3.03 -2.94
N ARG A 19 -8.14 3.54 -2.11
CA ARG A 19 -7.04 2.76 -1.53
C ARG A 19 -7.56 1.59 -0.68
N ASP A 20 -8.58 1.83 0.14
CA ASP A 20 -9.20 0.79 0.96
C ASP A 20 -9.78 -0.35 0.13
N ALA A 21 -10.43 -0.02 -0.99
CA ALA A 21 -10.99 -1.01 -1.90
C ALA A 21 -9.88 -1.81 -2.62
N VAL A 22 -8.77 -1.17 -2.98
CA VAL A 22 -7.60 -1.86 -3.53
C VAL A 22 -7.02 -2.85 -2.52
N LEU A 23 -6.82 -2.40 -1.27
CA LEU A 23 -6.29 -3.24 -0.21
C LEU A 23 -7.21 -4.42 0.11
N GLN A 24 -8.54 -4.21 0.10
CA GLN A 24 -9.49 -5.31 0.29
C GLN A 24 -9.35 -6.37 -0.81
N ARG A 25 -9.29 -5.94 -2.08
CA ARG A 25 -9.08 -6.88 -3.18
C ARG A 25 -7.74 -7.61 -3.09
N ALA A 26 -6.69 -6.94 -2.61
CA ALA A 26 -5.39 -7.56 -2.39
C ALA A 26 -5.47 -8.67 -1.32
N ARG A 27 -6.17 -8.41 -0.21
CA ARG A 27 -6.45 -9.43 0.82
C ARG A 27 -7.21 -10.62 0.25
N ASP A 28 -8.29 -10.35 -0.47
CA ASP A 28 -9.16 -11.40 -1.04
C ASP A 28 -8.39 -12.26 -2.06
N ALA A 29 -7.40 -11.70 -2.73
CA ALA A 29 -6.48 -12.40 -3.64
C ALA A 29 -5.32 -13.12 -2.93
N GLY A 30 -5.21 -13.04 -1.59
CA GLY A 30 -4.17 -13.70 -0.80
C GLY A 30 -2.86 -12.91 -0.63
N VAL A 31 -2.84 -11.63 -0.98
CA VAL A 31 -1.71 -10.72 -0.71
C VAL A 31 -1.75 -10.30 0.75
N SER A 32 -0.78 -10.80 1.50
CA SER A 32 -0.70 -10.67 2.96
C SER A 32 0.16 -9.50 3.44
N ARG A 33 1.06 -8.99 2.59
CA ARG A 33 1.93 -7.85 2.87
C ARG A 33 2.20 -7.06 1.59
N ILE A 34 2.34 -5.76 1.74
CA ILE A 34 2.66 -4.84 0.64
C ILE A 34 3.83 -3.95 1.03
N VAL A 35 4.80 -3.80 0.14
CA VAL A 35 5.91 -2.86 0.28
C VAL A 35 5.71 -1.69 -0.67
N VAL A 36 5.60 -0.48 -0.11
CA VAL A 36 5.43 0.76 -0.87
C VAL A 36 6.73 1.57 -0.80
N PRO A 37 7.52 1.62 -1.89
CA PRO A 37 8.69 2.47 -1.95
C PRO A 37 8.28 3.91 -2.26
N ALA A 38 8.97 4.86 -1.64
CA ALA A 38 8.91 6.25 -2.07
C ALA A 38 9.69 6.45 -3.36
N TYR A 39 9.18 7.29 -4.27
CA TYR A 39 9.90 7.67 -5.50
C TYR A 39 10.98 8.72 -5.21
N GLN A 40 10.68 9.71 -4.36
CA GLN A 40 11.58 10.80 -3.98
C GLN A 40 11.43 11.18 -2.49
N PRO A 41 12.39 11.93 -1.90
CA PRO A 41 12.35 12.29 -0.47
C PRO A 41 11.09 13.03 -0.01
N SER A 42 10.48 13.83 -0.90
CA SER A 42 9.24 14.54 -0.59
C SER A 42 8.04 13.61 -0.34
N ASP A 43 8.10 12.37 -0.82
CA ASP A 43 7.00 11.41 -0.69
C ASP A 43 7.07 10.63 0.63
N TRP A 44 8.20 10.68 1.35
CA TRP A 44 8.41 9.93 2.59
C TRP A 44 7.30 10.13 3.63
N PRO A 45 6.79 11.36 3.89
CA PRO A 45 5.72 11.54 4.84
C PRO A 45 4.43 10.82 4.44
N ALA A 46 4.09 10.83 3.13
CA ALA A 46 2.90 10.16 2.61
C ALA A 46 3.04 8.64 2.70
N VAL A 47 4.18 8.09 2.28
CA VAL A 47 4.47 6.65 2.38
C VAL A 47 4.49 6.17 3.84
N ALA A 48 5.11 6.92 4.75
CA ALA A 48 5.17 6.58 6.18
C ALA A 48 3.80 6.67 6.88
N ALA A 49 2.82 7.36 6.30
CA ALA A 49 1.45 7.41 6.80
C ALA A 49 0.64 6.16 6.42
N LEU A 50 0.99 5.45 5.34
CA LEU A 50 0.22 4.31 4.84
C LEU A 50 0.07 3.17 5.87
N PRO A 51 1.14 2.67 6.53
CA PRO A 51 0.98 1.60 7.50
C PRO A 51 0.18 2.01 8.75
N LYS A 52 0.16 3.32 9.06
CA LYS A 52 -0.65 3.86 10.18
C LYS A 52 -2.13 3.87 9.84
N ALA A 53 -2.47 4.18 8.58
CA ALA A 53 -3.84 4.17 8.08
C ALA A 53 -4.37 2.75 7.84
N HIS A 54 -3.48 1.79 7.52
CA HIS A 54 -3.85 0.41 7.19
C HIS A 54 -3.01 -0.59 8.00
N PRO A 55 -3.22 -0.70 9.33
CA PRO A 55 -2.42 -1.56 10.18
C PRO A 55 -2.59 -3.04 9.82
N GLY A 56 -1.47 -3.76 9.75
CA GLY A 56 -1.45 -5.22 9.54
C GLY A 56 -1.58 -5.68 8.08
N GLN A 57 -1.73 -4.75 7.13
CA GLN A 57 -1.67 -4.97 5.68
C GLN A 57 -0.27 -4.62 5.14
#